data_AF-A0A1I7TQF5-F1
#
_entry.id   AF-A0A1I7TQF5-F1
#
_cell.length_a   1.000
_cell.length_b   1.000
_cell.length_c   1.000
_cell.angle_alpha   90.00
_cell.angle_beta   90.00
_cell.angle_gamma   90.00
#
_symmetry.space_group_name_H-M   'P 1'
#
loop_
_entity.id
_entity.type
_entity.pdbx_description
1 polymer ?
#
loop_
_entity_poly.entity_id
_entity_poly.type
_entity_poly.pdbx_seq_one_letter_code
_entity_poly.pdbx_strand_id
1 'polypeptide(L)'
;MMREQVEQQLEQEEPKIIGFNEDQYADSSDSDDGVNEFKAVFKKYKKRRPPPDFSEVIDVKSSPLLNSRHVFKPTDITPEKAALAEKLGLIHPSEWRVFSFPDRSGLYLLPGLLKKEMATVWLKRAFKYANPPNITNLTLHGKDVERYALASPKKPCGFLSLTKNATWIP
;
A
#
# COMPACT_ATOMS: atom_id res chain seq x y z
N MET A 1 60.65 -8.25 -13.05
CA MET A 1 60.28 -8.20 -11.62
C MET A 1 59.34 -7.01 -11.35
N MET A 2 58.21 -6.92 -12.05
CA MET A 2 57.21 -5.83 -11.91
C MET A 2 55.80 -6.38 -12.19
N ARG A 3 55.53 -7.64 -11.81
CA ARG A 3 54.21 -8.28 -11.98
C ARG A 3 53.69 -9.01 -10.74
N GLU A 4 54.50 -9.18 -9.70
CA GLU A 4 54.09 -9.79 -8.42
C GLU A 4 53.67 -8.77 -7.34
N GLN A 5 53.71 -7.46 -7.62
CA GLN A 5 53.37 -6.42 -6.64
C GLN A 5 52.02 -5.75 -6.89
N VAL A 6 51.31 -6.07 -7.97
CA VAL A 6 49.97 -5.53 -8.26
C VAL A 6 48.86 -6.46 -7.76
N GLU A 7 49.13 -7.76 -7.62
CA GLU A 7 48.17 -8.73 -7.08
C GLU A 7 48.03 -8.70 -5.55
N GLN A 8 48.95 -8.04 -4.82
CA GLN A 8 48.87 -7.91 -3.36
C GLN A 8 48.12 -6.66 -2.87
N GLN A 9 47.62 -5.80 -3.76
CA GLN A 9 46.85 -4.61 -3.38
C GLN A 9 45.33 -4.76 -3.56
N LEU A 10 44.85 -5.89 -4.08
CA LEU A 10 43.42 -6.11 -4.40
C LEU A 10 42.63 -6.90 -3.35
N GLU A 11 43.26 -7.32 -2.23
CA GLU A 11 42.64 -8.27 -1.28
C GLU A 11 42.23 -7.69 0.08
N GLN A 12 42.26 -6.38 0.30
CA GLN A 12 41.81 -5.81 1.58
C GLN A 12 40.99 -4.55 1.39
N GLU A 13 39.70 -4.72 1.09
CA GLU A 13 38.64 -3.79 1.52
C GLU A 13 37.28 -4.49 1.37
N GLU A 14 37.05 -5.51 2.21
CA GLU A 14 35.68 -5.95 2.46
C GLU A 14 34.92 -4.80 3.14
N PRO A 15 33.80 -4.29 2.60
CA PRO A 15 33.01 -3.29 3.29
C PRO A 15 32.38 -3.95 4.51
N LYS A 16 32.90 -3.59 5.68
CA LYS A 16 32.35 -3.93 7.00
C LYS A 16 30.90 -3.44 7.02
N ILE A 17 29.94 -4.34 6.82
CA ILE A 17 28.51 -4.04 6.96
C ILE A 17 28.26 -3.82 8.44
N ILE A 18 28.46 -2.60 8.90
CA ILE A 18 28.04 -2.18 10.22
C ILE A 18 26.51 -2.13 10.15
N GLY A 19 25.88 -3.05 10.87
CA GLY A 19 24.44 -3.10 11.05
C GLY A 19 23.94 -1.89 11.82
N PHE A 20 23.88 -0.73 11.17
CA PHE A 20 23.14 0.42 11.65
C PHE A 20 21.68 0.23 11.26
N ASN A 21 20.87 -0.20 12.23
CA ASN A 21 19.42 0.01 12.23
C ASN A 21 19.14 1.51 12.47
N GLU A 22 19.72 2.36 11.63
CA GLU A 22 19.48 3.79 11.68
C GLU A 22 18.36 4.06 10.68
N ASP A 23 17.18 4.35 11.21
CA ASP A 23 16.06 4.77 10.40
C ASP A 23 16.50 6.03 9.66
N GLN A 24 16.71 5.93 8.34
CA GLN A 24 17.18 7.00 7.43
C GLN A 24 16.29 8.27 7.40
N TYR A 25 15.22 8.27 8.20
CA TYR A 25 14.26 9.36 8.36
C TYR A 25 14.28 9.99 9.76
N ALA A 26 15.12 9.50 10.67
CA ALA A 26 15.27 10.06 12.00
C ALA A 26 15.97 11.44 11.97
N ASP A 27 16.84 11.69 10.98
CA ASP A 27 17.80 12.81 11.03
C ASP A 27 17.84 13.71 9.78
N SER A 28 16.81 13.71 8.93
CA SER A 28 16.79 14.65 7.79
C SER A 28 16.09 15.95 8.15
N SER A 29 16.92 16.90 8.60
CA SER A 29 16.85 18.35 8.35
C SER A 29 15.55 19.06 8.72
N ASP A 30 15.50 19.50 9.98
CA ASP A 30 14.56 20.53 10.44
C ASP A 30 15.13 21.93 10.14
N SER A 31 14.49 22.60 9.20
CA SER A 31 14.50 24.05 9.11
C SER A 31 13.11 24.49 8.65
N ASP A 32 12.15 24.52 9.58
CA ASP A 32 11.05 25.50 9.54
C ASP A 32 10.22 25.51 10.84
N ASP A 33 9.80 26.70 11.23
CA ASP A 33 9.38 27.13 12.57
C ASP A 33 7.96 26.69 12.98
N GLY A 34 7.75 25.41 13.29
CA GLY A 34 6.52 24.96 13.95
C GLY A 34 6.33 23.44 14.02
N VAL A 35 5.79 22.95 15.14
CA VAL A 35 5.42 21.52 15.28
C VAL A 35 4.24 21.23 14.35
N ASN A 36 4.53 20.70 13.17
CA ASN A 36 3.50 20.21 12.26
C ASN A 36 2.89 18.92 12.83
N GLU A 37 1.71 19.03 13.45
CA GLU A 37 0.98 17.91 14.06
C GLU A 37 0.78 16.75 13.07
N PHE A 38 0.49 17.06 11.80
CA PHE A 38 0.35 16.04 10.77
C PHE A 38 1.67 15.29 10.53
N LYS A 39 2.81 15.99 10.46
CA LYS A 39 4.15 15.37 10.29
C LYS A 39 4.47 14.49 11.50
N ALA A 40 4.12 14.91 12.71
CA ALA A 40 4.32 14.15 13.94
C ALA A 40 3.49 12.84 13.94
N VAL A 41 2.20 12.93 13.64
CA VAL A 41 1.30 11.76 13.54
C VAL A 41 1.73 10.83 12.40
N PHE A 42 2.11 11.36 11.24
CA PHE A 42 2.63 10.58 10.12
C PHE A 42 3.91 9.82 10.51
N LYS A 43 4.87 10.49 11.17
CA LYS A 43 6.11 9.87 11.67
C LYS A 43 5.80 8.77 12.70
N LYS A 44 4.83 8.99 13.61
CA LYS A 44 4.37 7.99 14.61
C LYS A 44 3.97 6.68 13.93
N TYR A 45 3.06 6.72 12.96
CA TYR A 45 2.55 5.50 12.30
C TYR A 45 3.48 4.90 11.24
N LYS A 46 4.45 5.68 10.73
CA LYS A 46 5.48 5.17 9.79
C LYS A 46 6.61 4.41 10.50
N LYS A 47 6.86 4.69 11.79
CA LYS A 47 7.95 4.11 12.58
C LYS A 47 7.83 2.59 12.62
N ARG A 48 8.96 1.88 12.48
CA ARG A 48 9.00 0.40 12.49
C ARG A 48 9.42 -0.19 13.82
N ARG A 49 10.22 0.54 14.61
CA ARG A 49 10.77 0.08 15.88
C ARG A 49 10.77 1.20 16.94
N PRO A 50 10.01 1.06 18.05
CA PRO A 50 9.05 0.00 18.32
C PRO A 50 7.88 0.02 17.30
N PRO A 51 7.15 -1.10 17.16
CA PRO A 51 5.89 -1.11 16.41
C PRO A 51 4.97 0.00 16.94
N PRO A 52 4.32 0.77 16.06
CA PRO A 52 3.40 1.81 16.49
C PRO A 52 2.15 1.17 17.08
N ASP A 53 1.57 1.83 18.07
CA ASP A 53 0.25 1.46 18.58
C ASP A 53 -0.82 1.91 17.58
N PHE A 54 -1.77 1.03 17.28
CA PHE A 54 -2.89 1.26 16.36
C PHE A 54 -4.23 1.45 17.08
N SER A 55 -4.24 1.51 18.42
CA SER A 55 -5.46 1.71 19.21
C SER A 55 -6.25 2.98 18.83
N GLU A 56 -5.55 4.03 18.42
CA GLU A 56 -6.11 5.30 17.95
C GLU A 56 -6.56 5.27 16.47
N VAL A 57 -6.22 4.22 15.72
CA VAL A 57 -6.58 4.11 14.30
C VAL A 57 -8.06 3.73 14.17
N ILE A 58 -8.78 4.50 13.39
CA ILE A 58 -10.21 4.33 13.17
C ILE A 58 -10.46 3.07 12.33
N ASP A 59 -11.11 2.08 12.93
CA ASP A 59 -11.73 0.99 12.18
C ASP A 59 -13.10 1.44 11.66
N VAL A 60 -13.25 1.43 10.34
CA VAL A 60 -14.45 1.91 9.64
C VAL A 60 -15.71 1.16 10.06
N LYS A 61 -15.61 -0.13 10.41
CA LYS A 61 -16.78 -0.95 10.71
C LYS A 61 -17.23 -0.88 12.17
N SER A 62 -16.31 -0.62 13.10
CA SER A 62 -16.57 -0.68 14.54
C SER A 62 -16.55 0.69 15.23
N SER A 63 -15.98 1.72 14.60
CA SER A 63 -15.80 3.02 15.24
C SER A 63 -17.13 3.77 15.45
N PRO A 64 -17.40 4.28 16.66
CA PRO A 64 -18.56 5.11 16.95
C PRO A 64 -18.44 6.54 16.37
N LEU A 65 -17.26 6.93 15.89
CA LEU A 65 -16.99 8.26 15.33
C LEU A 65 -17.62 8.44 13.94
N LEU A 66 -18.04 7.35 13.31
CA LEU A 66 -18.55 7.33 11.94
C LEU A 66 -20.05 7.12 11.90
N ASN A 67 -20.72 7.92 11.09
CA ASN A 67 -22.12 7.69 10.75
C ASN A 67 -22.20 6.69 9.60
N SER A 68 -23.00 5.63 9.79
CA SER A 68 -23.23 4.62 8.75
C SER A 68 -24.62 4.73 8.15
N ARG A 69 -24.73 4.56 6.83
CA ARG A 69 -26.02 4.45 6.13
C ARG A 69 -25.91 3.52 4.92
N HIS A 70 -27.04 2.96 4.50
CA HIS A 70 -27.11 2.24 3.22
C HIS A 70 -26.96 3.22 2.06
N VAL A 71 -26.21 2.82 1.03
CA VAL A 71 -25.98 3.65 -0.16
C VAL A 71 -27.25 3.76 -1.00
N PHE A 72 -27.94 2.64 -1.19
CA PHE A 72 -29.17 2.55 -1.97
C PHE A 72 -30.32 2.13 -1.07
N LYS A 73 -31.52 2.68 -1.32
CA LYS A 73 -32.74 2.11 -0.78
C LYS A 73 -33.13 0.90 -1.62
N PRO A 74 -33.84 -0.10 -1.07
CA PRO A 74 -34.28 -1.28 -1.83
C PRO A 74 -35.06 -0.93 -3.11
N THR A 75 -35.80 0.18 -3.10
CA THR A 75 -36.56 0.69 -4.25
C THR A 75 -35.68 1.21 -5.40
N ASP A 76 -34.44 1.59 -5.11
CA ASP A 76 -33.53 2.24 -6.07
C ASP A 76 -32.64 1.23 -6.82
N ILE A 77 -32.71 -0.04 -6.40
CA ILE A 77 -31.91 -1.15 -6.91
C ILE A 77 -32.66 -1.76 -8.09
N THR A 78 -32.29 -1.30 -9.29
CA THR A 78 -32.77 -1.92 -10.53
C THR A 78 -32.00 -3.21 -10.82
N PRO A 79 -32.61 -4.19 -11.52
CA PRO A 79 -31.94 -5.43 -11.87
C PRO A 79 -30.69 -5.19 -12.73
N GLU A 80 -30.68 -4.14 -13.55
CA GLU A 80 -29.51 -3.73 -14.34
C GLU A 80 -28.31 -3.32 -13.47
N LYS A 81 -28.55 -2.57 -12.38
CA LYS A 81 -27.50 -2.18 -11.43
C LYS A 81 -26.95 -3.40 -10.71
N ALA A 82 -27.82 -4.33 -10.30
CA ALA A 82 -27.41 -5.58 -9.67
C ALA A 82 -26.56 -6.44 -10.62
N ALA A 83 -26.98 -6.58 -11.88
CA ALA A 83 -26.23 -7.30 -12.90
C ALA A 83 -24.88 -6.65 -13.20
N LEU A 84 -24.81 -5.31 -13.23
CA LEU A 84 -23.54 -4.59 -13.41
C LEU A 84 -22.61 -4.80 -12.22
N ALA A 85 -23.12 -4.72 -11.00
CA ALA A 85 -22.35 -4.97 -9.79
C ALA A 85 -21.77 -6.39 -9.79
N GLU A 86 -22.57 -7.38 -10.17
CA GLU A 86 -22.13 -8.77 -10.30
C GLU A 86 -21.06 -8.94 -11.37
N LYS A 87 -21.24 -8.34 -12.56
CA LYS A 87 -20.25 -8.35 -13.64
C LYS A 87 -18.90 -7.75 -13.23
N LEU A 88 -18.92 -6.73 -12.35
CA LEU A 88 -17.73 -6.12 -11.78
C LEU A 88 -17.16 -6.89 -10.59
N GLY A 89 -17.83 -7.94 -10.13
CA GLY A 89 -17.41 -8.75 -8.99
C GLY A 89 -17.66 -8.09 -7.63
N LEU A 90 -18.56 -7.12 -7.57
CA LEU A 90 -18.95 -6.42 -6.35
C LEU A 90 -20.01 -7.22 -5.58
N ILE A 91 -20.15 -6.94 -4.28
CA ILE A 91 -21.28 -7.44 -3.46
C ILE A 91 -22.59 -6.81 -3.93
N HIS A 92 -23.73 -7.41 -3.57
CA HIS A 92 -25.04 -6.92 -4.02
C HIS A 92 -25.27 -5.47 -3.53
N PRO A 93 -25.79 -4.54 -4.37
CA PRO A 93 -26.00 -3.13 -3.99
C PRO A 93 -26.81 -2.92 -2.70
N SER A 94 -27.67 -3.86 -2.31
CA SER A 94 -28.43 -3.82 -1.05
C SER A 94 -27.54 -3.85 0.19
N GLU A 95 -26.36 -4.45 0.10
CA GLU A 95 -25.43 -4.61 1.22
C GLU A 95 -24.45 -3.43 1.33
N TRP A 96 -24.50 -2.49 0.39
CA TRP A 96 -23.53 -1.40 0.34
C TRP A 96 -23.80 -0.41 1.47
N ARG A 97 -22.80 -0.25 2.34
CA ARG A 97 -22.79 0.73 3.41
C ARG A 97 -21.75 1.80 3.13
N VAL A 98 -22.14 3.04 3.36
CA VAL A 98 -21.23 4.18 3.35
C VAL A 98 -21.09 4.71 4.77
N PHE A 99 -19.85 5.01 5.14
CA PHE A 99 -19.48 5.61 6.40
C PHE A 99 -18.95 7.01 6.13
N SER A 100 -19.34 7.97 6.95
CA SER A 100 -18.92 9.38 6.82
C SER A 100 -18.65 9.98 8.18
N PHE A 101 -17.70 10.92 8.23
CA PHE A 101 -17.47 11.73 9.42
C PHE A 101 -18.51 12.85 9.48
N PRO A 102 -19.14 13.11 10.64
CA PRO A 102 -20.09 14.21 10.79
C PRO A 102 -19.45 15.57 10.47
N ASP A 103 -18.18 15.74 10.86
CA ASP A 103 -17.47 17.01 10.76
C ASP A 103 -16.74 17.19 9.43
N ARG A 104 -16.80 16.21 8.52
CA ARG A 104 -16.12 16.24 7.21
C ARG A 104 -17.05 15.84 6.08
N SER A 105 -17.86 16.80 5.63
CA SER A 105 -18.71 16.64 4.46
C SER A 105 -17.89 16.34 3.20
N GLY A 106 -18.30 15.33 2.43
CA GLY A 106 -17.65 14.96 1.16
C GLY A 106 -16.67 13.79 1.26
N LEU A 107 -16.25 13.38 2.47
CA LEU A 107 -15.45 12.18 2.67
C LEU A 107 -16.35 10.97 2.96
N TYR A 108 -16.36 10.01 2.02
CA TYR A 108 -17.15 8.78 2.11
C TYR A 108 -16.25 7.55 2.07
N LEU A 109 -16.47 6.64 3.02
CA LEU A 109 -15.75 5.37 3.12
C LEU A 109 -16.72 4.23 2.80
N LEU A 110 -16.38 3.40 1.81
CA LEU A 110 -17.17 2.23 1.42
C LEU A 110 -16.32 0.96 1.64
N PRO A 111 -16.40 0.34 2.82
CA PRO A 111 -15.57 -0.81 3.14
C PRO A 111 -16.06 -2.08 2.45
N GLY A 112 -15.15 -2.79 1.78
CA GLY A 112 -15.38 -4.18 1.36
C GLY A 112 -16.44 -4.38 0.27
N LEU A 113 -16.55 -3.47 -0.70
CA LEU A 113 -17.48 -3.61 -1.82
C LEU A 113 -17.15 -4.78 -2.76
N LEU A 114 -15.89 -5.18 -2.83
CA LEU A 114 -15.43 -6.21 -3.75
C LEU A 114 -15.56 -7.60 -3.11
N LYS A 115 -16.13 -8.56 -3.83
CA LYS A 115 -16.14 -9.97 -3.40
C LYS A 115 -14.70 -10.45 -3.23
N LYS A 116 -14.42 -11.19 -2.15
CA LYS A 116 -13.06 -11.66 -1.83
C LYS A 116 -12.41 -12.42 -2.99
N GLU A 117 -13.18 -13.27 -3.66
CA GLU A 117 -12.74 -14.06 -4.82
C GLU A 117 -12.29 -13.17 -6.00
N MET A 118 -12.99 -12.05 -6.20
CA MET A 118 -12.77 -11.14 -7.31
C MET A 118 -11.62 -10.16 -7.07
N ALA A 119 -11.16 -9.99 -5.83
CA ALA A 119 -9.99 -9.18 -5.51
C ALA A 119 -8.74 -9.61 -6.27
N THR A 120 -8.53 -10.92 -6.42
CA THR A 120 -7.39 -11.46 -7.18
C THR A 120 -7.46 -11.12 -8.67
N VAL A 121 -8.67 -11.12 -9.24
CA VAL A 121 -8.90 -10.76 -10.65
C VAL A 121 -8.60 -9.30 -10.89
N TRP A 122 -9.08 -8.41 -10.01
CA TRP A 122 -8.78 -6.98 -10.10
C TRP A 122 -7.30 -6.67 -9.89
N LEU A 123 -6.64 -7.40 -8.99
CA LEU A 123 -5.19 -7.29 -8.81
C LEU A 123 -4.42 -7.70 -10.08
N LYS A 124 -4.78 -8.81 -10.72
CA LYS A 124 -4.20 -9.23 -12.01
C LYS A 124 -4.43 -8.18 -13.11
N ARG A 125 -5.63 -7.58 -13.15
CA ARG A 125 -5.93 -6.48 -14.08
C ARG A 125 -5.07 -5.26 -13.82
N ALA A 126 -4.85 -4.88 -12.56
CA ALA A 126 -3.99 -3.75 -12.20
C ALA A 126 -2.56 -3.94 -12.75
N PHE A 127 -2.00 -5.15 -12.64
CA PHE A 127 -0.70 -5.46 -13.27
C PHE A 127 -0.77 -5.40 -14.80
N LYS A 128 -1.83 -5.93 -15.41
CA LYS A 128 -2.03 -5.81 -16.87
C LYS A 128 -2.12 -4.35 -17.32
N TYR A 129 -2.73 -3.47 -16.52
CA TYR A 129 -2.82 -2.04 -16.82
C TYR A 129 -1.49 -1.30 -16.66
N ALA A 130 -0.47 -1.90 -16.06
CA ALA A 130 0.87 -1.32 -16.04
C ALA A 130 1.60 -1.52 -17.38
N ASN A 131 1.11 -2.39 -18.25
CA ASN A 131 1.69 -2.61 -19.57
C ASN A 131 1.33 -1.47 -20.55
N PRO A 132 2.16 -1.25 -21.59
CA PRO A 132 1.82 -0.33 -22.67
C PRO A 132 0.43 -0.64 -23.25
N PRO A 133 -0.38 0.37 -23.64
CA PRO A 133 -0.02 1.78 -23.88
C PRO A 133 -0.06 2.70 -22.65
N ASN A 134 -0.37 2.16 -21.47
CA ASN A 134 -0.47 3.00 -20.28
C ASN A 134 0.91 3.48 -19.83
N ILE A 135 1.01 4.77 -19.52
CA ILE A 135 2.24 5.40 -19.07
C ILE A 135 2.40 5.15 -17.57
N THR A 136 3.55 4.61 -17.18
CA THR A 136 3.96 4.38 -15.80
C THR A 136 5.24 5.16 -15.51
N ASN A 137 5.64 5.22 -14.24
CA ASN A 137 6.94 5.75 -13.84
C ASN A 137 8.12 5.00 -14.49
N LEU A 138 7.96 3.72 -14.87
CA LEU A 138 9.00 2.95 -15.55
C LEU A 138 9.14 3.36 -17.02
N THR A 139 8.02 3.57 -17.70
CA THR A 139 7.97 3.99 -19.11
C THR A 139 8.61 5.36 -19.30
N LEU A 140 8.45 6.28 -18.33
CA LEU A 140 9.07 7.61 -18.34
C LEU A 140 10.61 7.56 -18.34
N HIS A 141 11.20 6.55 -17.70
CA HIS A 141 12.66 6.36 -17.64
C HIS A 141 13.19 5.41 -18.72
N GLY A 142 12.37 5.07 -19.73
CA GLY A 142 12.77 4.17 -20.83
C GLY A 142 13.01 2.73 -20.40
N LYS A 143 12.44 2.32 -19.26
CA LYS A 143 12.63 1.00 -18.66
C LYS A 143 11.47 0.09 -19.04
N ASP A 144 11.79 -1.06 -19.65
CA ASP A 144 10.80 -2.05 -20.06
C ASP A 144 10.19 -2.78 -18.85
N VAL A 145 8.87 -2.69 -18.72
CA VAL A 145 8.09 -3.21 -17.57
C VAL A 145 8.32 -4.71 -17.38
N GLU A 146 8.41 -5.49 -18.46
CA GLU A 146 8.61 -6.94 -18.38
C GLU A 146 9.98 -7.31 -17.80
N ARG A 147 11.04 -6.60 -18.22
CA ARG A 147 12.39 -6.84 -17.72
C ARG A 147 12.53 -6.46 -16.25
N TYR A 148 11.91 -5.37 -15.78
CA TYR A 148 12.02 -4.94 -14.38
C TYR A 148 11.16 -5.77 -13.42
N ALA A 149 9.98 -6.20 -13.86
CA ALA A 149 9.09 -7.04 -13.05
C ALA A 149 9.66 -8.46 -12.85
N LEU A 150 10.35 -9.02 -13.86
CA LEU A 150 10.95 -10.36 -13.79
C LEU A 150 12.38 -10.34 -13.22
N ALA A 151 13.15 -9.27 -13.38
CA ALA A 151 14.56 -9.20 -12.95
C ALA A 151 14.79 -8.74 -11.51
N SER A 152 13.75 -8.64 -10.67
CA SER A 152 13.89 -8.21 -9.27
C SER A 152 13.78 -9.37 -8.26
N PRO A 153 14.79 -10.26 -8.10
CA PRO A 153 14.83 -11.19 -6.97
C PRO A 153 15.48 -10.57 -5.72
N LYS A 154 15.64 -9.23 -5.62
CA LYS A 154 16.36 -8.62 -4.49
C LYS A 154 15.59 -7.46 -3.86
N LYS A 155 15.33 -7.68 -2.56
CA LYS A 155 14.65 -6.88 -1.54
C LYS A 155 13.13 -7.07 -1.52
N PRO A 156 12.57 -7.80 -0.53
CA PRO A 156 11.14 -7.80 -0.30
C PRO A 156 10.74 -6.39 0.12
N CYS A 157 10.19 -5.62 -0.81
CA CYS A 157 9.29 -4.53 -0.46
C CYS A 157 8.16 -5.16 0.36
N GLY A 158 7.99 -4.71 1.61
CA GLY A 158 7.05 -5.29 2.59
C GLY A 158 5.56 -5.26 2.19
N PHE A 159 5.25 -4.92 0.95
CA PHE A 159 3.93 -5.07 0.36
C PHE A 159 3.67 -6.50 -0.15
N LEU A 160 4.73 -7.24 -0.52
CA LEU A 160 4.63 -8.61 -1.04
C LEU A 160 4.76 -9.71 0.04
N SER A 161 4.98 -9.37 1.31
CA SER A 161 5.01 -10.35 2.41
C SER A 161 3.62 -10.72 2.95
N LEU A 162 2.55 -10.05 2.50
CA LEU A 162 1.18 -10.32 2.95
C LEU A 162 0.56 -11.60 2.38
N THR A 163 1.21 -12.27 1.43
CA THR A 163 0.66 -13.49 0.81
C THR A 163 1.25 -14.79 1.35
N LYS A 164 2.30 -14.76 2.19
CA LYS A 164 2.94 -15.99 2.65
C LYS A 164 2.56 -16.43 4.07
N ASN A 165 2.14 -15.51 4.95
CA ASN A 165 1.73 -15.84 6.33
C ASN A 165 0.38 -15.23 6.75
N ALA A 166 -0.55 -15.02 5.81
CA ALA A 166 -1.92 -14.67 6.17
C ALA A 166 -2.69 -15.93 6.62
N THR A 167 -2.37 -16.42 7.82
CA THR A 167 -3.34 -17.19 8.60
C THR A 167 -4.44 -16.23 9.01
N TRP A 168 -5.54 -16.25 8.26
CA TRP A 168 -6.81 -15.67 8.68
C TRP A 168 -7.31 -16.51 9.85
N ILE A 169 -7.17 -15.99 11.07
CA ILE A 169 -7.83 -16.55 12.25
C ILE A 169 -9.32 -16.16 12.14
N PRO A 170 -10.25 -17.10 12.39
CA PRO A 170 -11.70 -16.95 12.15
C PRO A 170 -12.36 -15.79 12.90
#